data_AF-A0A0C9XLD2-F1
#
_entry.id   AF-A0A0C9XLD2-F1
#
_cell.length_a   1.000
_cell.length_b   1.000
_cell.length_c   1.000
_cell.angle_alpha   90.00
_cell.angle_beta   90.00
_cell.angle_gamma   90.00
#
_symmetry.space_group_name_H-M   'P 1'
#
loop_
_entity.id
_entity.type
_entity.pdbx_description
1 polymer ?
#
loop_
_entity_poly.entity_id
_entity_poly.type
_entity_poly.pdbx_seq_one_letter_code
_entity_poly.pdbx_strand_id
1 'polypeptide(L)'
;MSQLTNLQRAMSKEDLPSASISSAENKLAALVIAHAILNPYVTEWDIDRFAEPMPNAAEKTKYFQHPQWGHISDPATVLDVHGRVMVWYLPGIIPPQRVVKQSLPPCISYIDLLVGTSQ
;
A
#
# COMPACT_ATOMS: atom_id res chain seq x y z
N MET A 1 19.48 18.54 41.16
CA MET A 1 19.48 18.00 39.78
C MET A 1 19.22 16.50 39.76
N SER A 2 18.06 16.03 40.26
CA SER A 2 17.75 14.59 40.39
C SER A 2 16.31 14.24 39.97
N GLN A 3 15.41 15.22 39.91
CA GLN A 3 14.02 15.00 39.51
C GLN A 3 13.79 14.99 37.99
N LEU A 4 14.66 15.65 37.22
CA LEU A 4 14.56 15.74 35.76
C LEU A 4 14.89 14.42 35.03
N THR A 5 15.76 13.59 35.61
CA THR A 5 16.18 12.31 35.03
C THR A 5 15.13 11.21 35.21
N ASN A 6 14.27 11.30 36.24
CA ASN A 6 13.22 10.33 36.48
C ASN A 6 11.98 10.56 35.60
N LEU A 7 11.68 11.82 35.24
CA LEU A 7 10.60 12.16 34.31
C LEU A 7 10.91 11.74 32.87
N GLN A 8 12.16 11.87 32.42
CA GLN A 8 12.56 11.38 31.09
C GLN A 8 12.53 9.86 30.97
N ARG A 9 12.68 9.12 32.08
CA ARG A 9 12.57 7.65 32.08
C ARG A 9 11.12 7.17 32.03
N ALA A 10 10.18 7.95 32.57
CA ALA A 10 8.75 7.63 32.55
C ALA A 10 8.08 7.83 31.17
N MET A 11 8.67 8.66 30.30
CA MET A 11 8.11 8.97 28.97
C MET A 11 8.59 8.05 27.83
N SER A 12 9.47 7.07 28.12
CA SER A 12 9.99 6.13 27.09
C SER A 12 9.31 4.75 27.07
N LYS A 13 8.30 4.55 27.94
CA LYS A 13 7.46 3.35 27.97
C LYS A 13 6.02 3.74 27.64
N GLU A 14 5.82 4.29 26.46
CA GLU A 14 4.61 3.90 25.74
C GLU A 14 4.86 2.44 25.35
N ASP A 15 4.32 1.53 26.16
CA ASP A 15 4.15 0.13 25.79
C ASP A 15 3.24 0.13 24.54
N LEU A 16 3.84 0.39 23.38
CA LEU A 16 3.27 0.01 22.10
C LEU A 16 2.80 -1.43 22.30
N PRO A 17 1.50 -1.73 22.13
CA PRO A 17 1.03 -3.09 22.32
C PRO A 17 1.92 -3.98 21.46
N SER A 18 2.57 -4.97 22.08
CA SER A 18 3.35 -5.94 21.34
C SER A 18 2.36 -6.69 20.46
N ALA A 19 2.12 -6.20 19.25
CA ALA A 19 1.26 -6.83 18.27
C ALA A 19 2.00 -8.06 17.76
N SER A 20 2.14 -9.06 18.63
CA SER A 20 2.91 -10.27 18.39
C SER A 20 2.39 -10.90 17.10
N ILE A 21 3.29 -11.03 16.12
CA ILE A 21 2.97 -11.67 14.84
C ILE A 21 3.06 -13.17 15.08
N SER A 22 1.93 -13.85 14.89
CA SER A 22 1.87 -15.29 15.07
C SER A 22 2.64 -16.01 13.95
N SER A 23 3.12 -17.22 14.24
CA SER A 23 3.80 -18.05 13.23
C SER A 23 2.93 -18.30 11.99
N ALA A 24 1.60 -18.41 12.16
CA ALA A 24 0.67 -18.59 11.07
C ALA A 24 0.63 -17.37 10.12
N GLU A 25 0.68 -16.16 10.67
CA GLU A 25 0.70 -14.92 9.89
C GLU A 25 2.01 -14.79 9.09
N ASN A 26 3.14 -15.15 9.70
CA ASN A 26 4.42 -15.20 8.99
C ASN A 26 4.40 -16.21 7.84
N LYS A 27 3.83 -17.41 8.06
CA LYS A 27 3.69 -18.43 7.01
C LYS A 27 2.78 -17.96 5.88
N LEU A 28 1.66 -17.33 6.21
CA LEU A 28 0.75 -16.77 5.20
C LEU A 28 1.47 -15.71 4.36
N ALA A 29 2.14 -14.75 4.99
CA ALA A 29 2.88 -13.72 4.28
C ALA A 29 3.97 -14.31 3.38
N ALA A 30 4.74 -15.29 3.90
CA ALA A 30 5.76 -15.98 3.13
C ALA A 30 5.17 -16.71 1.91
N LEU A 31 4.02 -17.37 2.05
CA LEU A 31 3.34 -18.04 0.94
C LEU A 31 2.85 -17.05 -0.12
N VAL A 32 2.26 -15.92 0.29
CA VAL A 32 1.78 -14.87 -0.63
C VAL A 32 2.95 -14.26 -1.40
N ILE A 33 4.05 -13.95 -0.72
CA ILE A 33 5.27 -13.43 -1.35
C ILE A 33 5.87 -14.47 -2.29
N ALA A 34 5.99 -15.73 -1.87
CA ALA A 34 6.50 -16.80 -2.72
C ALA A 34 5.66 -16.98 -3.98
N HIS A 35 4.33 -16.94 -3.86
CA HIS A 35 3.43 -17.00 -5.00
C HIS A 35 3.66 -15.82 -5.95
N ALA A 36 3.77 -14.59 -5.42
CA ALA A 36 4.04 -13.42 -6.24
C ALA A 36 5.38 -13.48 -6.98
N ILE A 37 6.42 -14.04 -6.36
CA ILE A 37 7.74 -14.26 -7.00
C ILE A 37 7.62 -15.26 -8.16
N LEU A 38 6.79 -16.30 -8.00
CA LEU A 38 6.58 -17.34 -9.01
C LEU A 38 5.59 -16.94 -10.12
N ASN A 39 4.96 -15.77 -10.01
CA ASN A 39 3.96 -15.27 -10.96
C ASN A 39 4.35 -13.88 -11.53
N PRO A 40 5.40 -13.80 -12.38
CA PRO A 40 5.89 -12.53 -12.91
C PRO A 40 5.13 -12.05 -14.15
N TYR A 41 4.86 -10.75 -14.21
CA TYR A 41 4.34 -10.01 -15.36
C TYR A 41 5.43 -9.04 -15.84
N VAL A 42 5.99 -9.29 -17.02
CA VAL A 42 7.09 -8.48 -17.56
C VAL A 42 6.54 -7.38 -18.47
N THR A 43 7.05 -6.17 -18.29
CA THR A 43 6.81 -5.01 -19.16
C THR A 43 8.01 -4.78 -20.08
N GLU A 44 7.80 -4.04 -21.18
CA GLU A 44 8.91 -3.49 -21.98
C GLU A 44 9.46 -2.17 -21.39
N TRP A 45 8.99 -1.76 -20.21
CA TRP A 45 9.39 -0.50 -19.62
C TRP A 45 10.83 -0.62 -19.11
N ASP A 46 11.62 0.40 -19.37
CA ASP A 46 12.88 0.64 -18.68
C ASP A 46 12.64 1.70 -17.61
N ILE A 47 12.70 1.31 -16.33
CA ILE A 47 12.39 2.24 -15.23
C ILE A 47 13.44 3.37 -15.10
N ASP A 48 14.69 3.14 -15.50
CA ASP A 48 15.72 4.20 -15.45
C ASP A 48 15.39 5.27 -16.47
N ARG A 49 15.07 4.84 -17.69
CA ARG A 49 14.61 5.75 -18.75
C ARG A 49 13.29 6.43 -18.39
N PHE A 50 12.41 5.74 -17.65
CA PHE A 50 11.16 6.34 -17.17
C PHE A 50 11.41 7.44 -16.12
N ALA A 51 12.42 7.26 -15.26
CA ALA A 51 12.78 8.20 -14.21
C ALA A 51 13.45 9.47 -14.76
N GLU A 52 13.99 9.43 -15.98
CA GLU A 52 14.58 10.61 -16.62
C GLU A 52 13.55 11.75 -16.76
N PRO A 53 13.98 13.00 -16.49
CA PRO A 53 13.15 14.17 -16.72
C PRO A 53 12.94 14.34 -18.23
N MET A 54 11.71 14.12 -18.69
CA MET A 54 11.31 14.44 -20.05
C MET A 54 10.63 15.81 -20.10
N PRO A 55 10.91 16.62 -21.13
CA PRO A 55 10.33 17.95 -21.27
C PRO A 55 8.81 17.93 -21.45
N ASN A 56 8.24 16.79 -21.87
CA ASN A 56 6.80 16.64 -22.06
C ASN A 56 6.29 15.31 -21.52
N ALA A 57 5.31 15.35 -20.60
CA ALA A 57 4.68 14.15 -20.04
C ALA A 57 3.94 13.33 -21.11
N ALA A 58 3.45 13.95 -22.18
CA ALA A 58 2.81 13.27 -23.29
C ALA A 58 3.79 12.41 -24.11
N GLU A 59 5.10 12.67 -24.04
CA GLU A 59 6.10 11.82 -24.69
C GLU A 59 6.33 10.53 -23.91
N LYS A 60 6.19 10.55 -22.58
CA LYS A 60 6.32 9.34 -21.76
C LYS A 60 5.29 8.29 -22.15
N THR A 61 4.03 8.67 -22.36
CA THR A 61 2.97 7.71 -22.72
C THR A 61 3.15 7.04 -24.07
N LYS A 62 3.97 7.62 -24.97
CA LYS A 62 4.34 7.01 -26.25
C LYS A 62 5.33 5.86 -26.09
N TYR A 63 6.29 5.99 -25.17
CA TYR A 63 7.34 4.99 -24.93
C TYR A 63 6.96 3.97 -23.85
N PHE A 64 6.07 4.33 -22.93
CA PHE A 64 5.66 3.52 -21.80
C PHE A 64 4.16 3.22 -21.90
N GLN A 65 3.80 2.36 -22.85
CA GLN A 65 2.41 1.97 -23.06
C GLN A 65 1.89 1.11 -21.90
N HIS A 66 0.61 1.27 -21.56
CA HIS A 66 -0.03 0.47 -20.53
C HIS A 66 -0.06 -1.01 -20.94
N PRO A 67 0.54 -1.91 -20.15
CA PRO A 67 0.51 -3.35 -20.42
C PRO A 67 -0.92 -3.89 -20.43
N GLN A 68 -1.22 -4.77 -21.38
CA GLN A 68 -2.56 -5.36 -21.54
C GLN A 68 -2.66 -6.71 -20.81
N TRP A 69 -2.42 -6.72 -19.49
CA TRP A 69 -2.47 -7.95 -18.69
C TRP A 69 -3.88 -8.36 -18.23
N GLY A 70 -4.87 -7.49 -18.47
CA GLY A 70 -6.22 -7.68 -17.96
C GLY A 70 -6.28 -7.52 -16.44
N HIS A 71 -7.20 -8.24 -15.81
CA HIS A 71 -7.42 -8.17 -14.37
C HIS A 71 -6.50 -9.14 -13.63
N ILE A 72 -5.62 -8.61 -12.77
CA ILE A 72 -4.74 -9.40 -11.91
C ILE A 72 -5.47 -9.67 -10.58
N SER A 73 -5.84 -10.93 -10.34
CA SER A 73 -6.52 -11.38 -9.11
C SER A 73 -5.61 -12.09 -8.12
N ASP A 74 -4.54 -12.72 -8.60
CA ASP A 74 -3.64 -13.53 -7.79
C ASP A 74 -2.36 -12.77 -7.43
N PRO A 75 -1.67 -13.13 -6.33
CA PRO A 75 -0.38 -12.55 -6.00
C PRO A 75 0.57 -12.56 -7.19
N ALA A 76 1.16 -11.41 -7.50
CA ALA A 76 1.94 -11.22 -8.71
C ALA A 76 3.05 -10.19 -8.52
N THR A 77 4.12 -10.37 -9.29
CA THR A 77 5.21 -9.39 -9.39
C THR A 77 5.22 -8.79 -10.79
N VAL A 78 5.18 -7.46 -10.88
CA VAL A 78 5.40 -6.74 -12.12
C VAL A 78 6.87 -6.37 -12.24
N LEU A 79 7.47 -6.71 -13.37
CA LEU A 79 8.88 -6.49 -13.67
C LEU A 79 9.07 -5.52 -14.83
N ASP A 80 10.15 -4.75 -14.75
CA ASP A 80 10.67 -3.98 -15.88
C ASP A 80 11.41 -4.90 -16.88
N VAL A 81 11.87 -4.33 -17.99
CA VAL A 81 12.58 -5.06 -19.06
C VAL A 81 13.89 -5.70 -18.58
N HIS A 82 14.48 -5.19 -17.48
CA HIS A 82 15.72 -5.68 -16.87
C HIS A 82 15.47 -6.66 -15.72
N GLY A 83 14.21 -7.03 -15.46
CA GLY A 83 13.83 -7.94 -14.37
C GLY A 83 13.77 -7.28 -12.99
N ARG A 84 13.74 -5.94 -12.91
CA ARG A 84 13.59 -5.21 -11.65
C ARG A 84 12.13 -5.12 -11.24
N VAL A 85 11.87 -5.27 -9.95
CA VAL A 85 10.51 -5.19 -9.39
C VAL A 85 10.00 -3.76 -9.50
N MET A 86 8.90 -3.58 -10.25
CA MET A 86 8.16 -2.34 -10.33
C MET A 86 7.00 -2.31 -9.33
N VAL A 87 6.24 -3.40 -9.26
CA VAL A 87 5.05 -3.51 -8.40
C VAL A 87 4.94 -4.92 -7.84
N TRP A 88 4.57 -5.01 -6.56
CA TRP A 88 4.08 -6.24 -5.95
C TRP A 88 2.59 -6.12 -5.66
N TYR A 89 1.80 -7.01 -6.25
CA TYR A 89 0.40 -7.17 -5.91
C TYR A 89 0.28 -8.35 -4.94
N LEU A 90 0.03 -8.05 -3.66
CA LEU A 90 0.05 -9.02 -2.55
C LEU A 90 -1.29 -9.04 -1.82
N PRO A 91 -2.36 -9.55 -2.47
CA PRO A 91 -3.69 -9.58 -1.87
C PRO A 91 -3.68 -10.44 -0.60
N GLY A 92 -4.35 -9.97 0.46
CA GLY A 92 -4.52 -10.73 1.70
C GLY A 92 -3.25 -11.01 2.49
N ILE A 93 -2.13 -10.33 2.18
CA ILE A 93 -0.87 -10.51 2.93
C ILE A 93 -1.00 -10.11 4.40
N ILE A 94 -1.88 -9.14 4.70
CA ILE A 94 -2.26 -8.77 6.05
C ILE A 94 -3.62 -9.42 6.36
N PRO A 95 -3.72 -10.22 7.44
CA PRO A 95 -4.98 -10.85 7.81
C PRO A 95 -6.03 -9.81 8.21
N PRO A 96 -7.33 -10.06 7.97
CA PRO A 96 -8.40 -9.08 8.19
C PRO A 96 -8.46 -8.51 9.62
N GLN A 97 -8.05 -9.29 10.62
CA GLN A 97 -8.03 -8.89 12.03
C GLN A 97 -7.04 -7.75 12.32
N ARG A 98 -6.02 -7.56 11.46
CA ARG A 98 -5.05 -6.47 11.56
C ARG A 98 -5.40 -5.26 10.69
N VAL A 99 -6.42 -5.36 9.85
CA VAL A 99 -6.83 -4.28 8.95
C VAL A 99 -7.86 -3.41 9.67
N VAL A 100 -7.48 -2.18 9.99
CA VAL A 100 -8.43 -1.20 10.52
C VAL A 100 -9.37 -0.79 9.38
N LYS A 101 -10.66 -1.09 9.53
CA LYS A 101 -11.68 -0.56 8.63
C LYS A 101 -11.90 0.90 8.99
N GLN A 102 -11.52 1.82 8.11
CA GLN A 102 -12.03 3.19 8.19
C GLN A 102 -13.52 3.13 7.86
N SER A 103 -14.37 3.17 8.88
CA SER A 103 -15.78 3.50 8.66
C SER A 103 -15.81 4.94 8.16
N LEU A 104 -16.36 5.16 6.97
CA LEU A 104 -16.72 6.52 6.55
C LEU A 104 -17.57 7.12 7.67
N PRO A 105 -17.35 8.40 8.06
CA PRO A 105 -18.29 9.07 8.93
C PRO A 105 -19.68 8.96 8.28
N PRO A 106 -20.76 8.74 9.05
CA PRO A 106 -22.09 8.77 8.48
C PRO A 106 -22.25 10.12 7.78
N CYS A 107 -22.29 10.10 6.44
CA CYS A 107 -22.51 11.29 5.67
C CYS A 107 -23.84 11.87 6.15
N ILE A 108 -23.81 13.08 6.69
CA ILE A 108 -25.00 13.93 6.75
C ILE A 108 -25.53 13.94 5.32
N SER A 109 -26.75 13.43 5.15
CA SER A 109 -27.35 13.35 3.84
C SER A 109 -27.43 14.76 3.27
N TYR A 110 -27.11 14.93 1.99
CA TYR A 110 -27.19 16.22 1.29
C TYR A 110 -28.59 16.87 1.36
N ILE A 111 -29.59 16.12 1.84
CA ILE A 111 -30.99 16.51 2.03
C ILE A 111 -31.15 17.45 3.24
N ASP A 112 -30.28 17.40 4.25
CA ASP A 112 -30.40 18.26 5.44
C ASP A 112 -29.94 19.71 5.20
N LEU A 113 -29.28 20.00 4.06
CA LEU A 113 -28.84 21.35 3.66
C LEU A 113 -29.85 22.12 2.81
N LEU A 114 -30.91 21.46 2.31
CA LEU A 114 -31.93 22.08 1.45
C LEU A 114 -33.27 22.34 2.16
N VAL A 115 -33.45 21.85 3.38
CA VAL A 115 -34.62 22.19 4.22
C VAL A 115 -34.25 23.28 5.23
N GLY A 116 -33.64 24.35 4.72
CA GLY A 116 -33.53 25.62 5.42
C GLY A 116 -34.89 26.32 5.44
N THR A 117 -35.62 26.15 6.55
CA THR A 117 -36.54 27.15 7.15
C THR A 117 -37.25 28.11 6.19
N SER A 118 -38.47 27.75 5.79
CA SER A 118 -39.52 28.74 5.51
C SER A 118 -40.48 28.74 6.68
N GLN A 119 -40.27 29.66 7.62
CA GLN A 119 -41.32 30.24 8.47
C GLN A 119 -41.22 31.76 8.36
#